data_AF-A0A2P5K5K4-F1
#
_entry.id   AF-A0A2P5K5K4-F1
#
_cell.length_a   1.000
_cell.length_b   1.000
_cell.length_c   1.000
_cell.angle_alpha   90.00
_cell.angle_beta   90.00
_cell.angle_gamma   90.00
#
_symmetry.space_group_name_H-M   'P 1'
#
loop_
_entity.id
_entity.type
_entity.pdbx_description
1 polymer ?
#
loop_
_entity_poly.entity_id
_entity_poly.type
_entity_poly.pdbx_seq_one_letter_code
_entity_poly.pdbx_strand_id
1 'polypeptide(L)'
;MTTNKITESEIEQFAIELLEHQGYQYIYAPDIAPDSDTPERRSFEDVILRDRLRTAVGRINPDISPDAREDAIKQITPKKTTISKSQK
;
A
#
# COMPACT_ATOMS: atom_id res chain seq x y z
N MET A 1 -7.17 -13.18 -39.98
CA MET A 1 -6.80 -12.06 -39.07
C MET A 1 -7.26 -12.45 -37.68
N THR A 2 -6.40 -13.08 -36.89
CA THR A 2 -6.68 -13.33 -35.46
C THR A 2 -6.51 -12.01 -34.72
N THR A 3 -7.59 -11.47 -34.16
CA THR A 3 -7.55 -10.32 -33.27
C THR A 3 -6.85 -10.75 -31.98
N ASN A 4 -5.57 -10.41 -31.85
CA ASN A 4 -4.84 -10.62 -30.60
C ASN A 4 -5.40 -9.62 -29.59
N LYS A 5 -6.16 -10.11 -28.61
CA LYS A 5 -6.77 -9.26 -27.58
C LYS A 5 -5.70 -8.93 -26.54
N ILE A 6 -5.59 -7.65 -26.20
CA ILE A 6 -4.80 -7.23 -25.05
C ILE A 6 -5.40 -7.80 -23.76
N THR A 7 -4.54 -8.34 -22.90
CA THR A 7 -4.90 -8.96 -21.61
C THR A 7 -4.66 -8.01 -20.44
N GLU A 8 -5.30 -8.27 -19.30
CA GLU A 8 -5.07 -7.52 -18.06
C GLU A 8 -3.61 -7.60 -17.61
N SER A 9 -2.98 -8.78 -17.74
CA SER A 9 -1.58 -8.98 -17.41
C SER A 9 -0.63 -8.18 -18.30
N GLU A 10 -0.92 -8.04 -19.59
CA GLU A 10 -0.13 -7.18 -20.49
C GLU A 10 -0.25 -5.69 -20.11
N ILE A 11 -1.45 -5.25 -19.73
CA ILE A 11 -1.69 -3.87 -19.28
C ILE A 11 -1.01 -3.61 -17.94
N GLU A 12 -1.08 -4.55 -17.00
CA GLU A 12 -0.43 -4.47 -15.69
C GLU A 12 1.09 -4.36 -15.86
N GLN A 13 1.70 -5.25 -16.65
CA GLN A 13 3.13 -5.25 -16.91
C GLN A 13 3.58 -3.92 -17.53
N PHE A 14 2.85 -3.43 -18.54
CA PHE A 14 3.14 -2.13 -19.15
C PHE A 14 3.03 -0.96 -18.16
N ALA A 15 2.04 -0.97 -17.28
CA ALA A 15 1.86 0.07 -16.27
C ALA A 15 2.99 0.06 -15.22
N ILE A 16 3.45 -1.12 -14.81
CA ILE A 16 4.60 -1.28 -13.91
C ILE A 16 5.84 -0.66 -14.56
N GLU A 17 6.17 -1.06 -15.80
CA GLU A 17 7.34 -0.56 -16.53
C GLU A 17 7.29 0.97 -16.70
N LEU A 18 6.12 1.52 -17.01
CA LEU A 18 5.93 2.97 -17.15
C LEU A 18 6.19 3.73 -15.85
N LEU A 19 5.79 3.18 -14.71
CA LEU A 19 6.02 3.77 -13.39
C LEU A 19 7.48 3.62 -12.97
N GLU A 20 8.10 2.47 -13.22
CA GLU A 20 9.53 2.26 -12.98
C GLU A 20 10.40 3.25 -13.76
N HIS A 21 10.07 3.50 -15.03
CA HIS A 21 10.73 4.51 -15.85
C HIS A 21 10.61 5.95 -15.29
N GLN A 22 9.58 6.23 -14.48
CA GLN A 22 9.41 7.50 -13.77
C GLN A 22 10.08 7.53 -12.39
N GLY A 23 10.76 6.46 -12.00
CA GLY A 23 11.48 6.34 -10.73
C GLY A 23 10.64 5.79 -9.57
N TYR A 24 9.47 5.20 -9.85
CA TYR A 24 8.71 4.46 -8.85
C TYR A 24 9.33 3.07 -8.65
N GLN A 25 9.32 2.60 -7.40
CA GLN A 25 9.77 1.25 -7.08
C GLN A 25 8.59 0.28 -7.14
N TYR A 26 8.70 -0.74 -7.99
CA TYR A 26 7.77 -1.86 -7.96
C TYR A 26 8.10 -2.83 -6.82
N ILE A 27 7.06 -3.35 -6.17
CA ILE A 27 7.17 -4.35 -5.10
C ILE A 27 6.10 -5.40 -5.35
N TYR A 28 6.53 -6.65 -5.35
CA TYR A 28 5.63 -7.77 -5.53
C TYR A 28 4.79 -7.97 -4.26
N ALA A 29 3.46 -7.98 -4.42
CA ALA A 29 2.55 -7.97 -3.26
C ALA A 29 2.72 -9.18 -2.30
N PRO A 30 2.99 -10.41 -2.79
CA PRO A 30 3.31 -11.54 -1.92
C PRO A 30 4.55 -11.35 -1.04
N ASP A 31 5.56 -10.59 -1.47
CA ASP A 31 6.80 -10.39 -0.69
C ASP A 31 6.58 -9.53 0.56
N ILE A 32 5.48 -8.78 0.61
CA ILE A 32 5.09 -7.91 1.71
C ILE A 32 3.78 -8.32 2.38
N ALA A 33 3.26 -9.51 2.03
CA ALA A 33 2.04 -10.05 2.58
C ALA A 33 2.20 -10.39 4.08
N PRO A 34 1.11 -10.51 4.85
CA PRO A 34 1.19 -10.80 6.29
C PRO A 34 1.89 -12.13 6.63
N ASP A 35 1.91 -13.06 5.69
CA ASP A 35 2.49 -14.40 5.76
C ASP A 35 3.84 -14.52 5.01
N SER A 36 4.41 -13.39 4.57
CA SER A 36 5.72 -13.34 3.93
C SER A 36 6.87 -13.34 4.94
N ASP A 37 8.10 -13.52 4.45
CA ASP A 37 9.32 -13.39 5.27
C ASP A 37 9.58 -11.94 5.71
N THR A 38 9.07 -10.96 4.95
CA THR A 38 9.23 -9.53 5.20
C THR A 38 7.89 -8.79 5.19
N PRO A 39 7.01 -9.07 6.17
CA PRO A 39 5.63 -8.58 6.14
C PRO A 39 5.59 -7.08 6.41
N GLU A 40 5.10 -6.31 5.43
CA GLU A 40 4.73 -4.90 5.64
C GLU A 40 3.23 -4.72 5.94
N ARG A 41 2.41 -5.69 5.52
CA ARG A 41 0.98 -5.73 5.80
C ARG A 41 0.72 -6.56 7.06
N ARG A 42 -0.24 -6.14 7.89
CA ARG A 42 -0.70 -6.94 9.04
C ARG A 42 -1.94 -7.77 8.71
N SER A 43 -2.66 -7.40 7.65
CA SER A 43 -3.78 -8.15 7.06
C SER A 43 -3.79 -7.92 5.55
N PHE A 44 -4.35 -8.86 4.78
CA PHE A 44 -4.62 -8.67 3.36
C PHE A 44 -5.58 -7.50 3.08
N GLU A 45 -6.37 -7.10 4.07
CA GLU A 45 -7.30 -5.96 4.01
C GLU A 45 -6.61 -4.60 4.26
N ASP A 46 -5.34 -4.59 4.66
CA ASP A 46 -4.64 -3.35 4.96
C ASP A 46 -4.32 -2.59 3.66
N VAL A 47 -4.98 -1.44 3.47
CA VAL A 47 -4.74 -0.54 2.32
C VAL A 47 -3.62 0.48 2.57
N ILE A 48 -3.12 0.58 3.81
CA ILE A 48 -2.04 1.50 4.20
C ILE A 48 -0.86 0.70 4.78
N LEU A 49 0.31 0.88 4.18
CA LEU A 49 1.59 0.39 4.71
C LEU A 49 2.10 1.34 5.80
N ARG A 50 1.82 1.00 7.05
CA ARG A 50 1.98 1.90 8.21
C ARG A 50 3.41 2.40 8.38
N ASP A 51 4.39 1.52 8.28
CA ASP A 51 5.78 1.86 8.55
C ASP A 51 6.40 2.68 7.40
N ARG A 52 6.00 2.39 6.15
CA ARG A 52 6.33 3.26 5.00
C ARG A 52 5.72 4.64 5.13
N LEU A 53 4.45 4.72 5.52
CA LEU A 53 3.76 5.99 5.73
C LEU A 53 4.47 6.81 6.82
N ARG A 54 4.79 6.20 7.96
CA ARG A 54 5.52 6.86 9.05
C ARG A 54 6.87 7.39 8.60
N THR A 55 7.63 6.57 7.87
CA THR A 55 8.94 6.95 7.31
C THR A 55 8.81 8.11 6.33
N ALA A 56 7.81 8.05 5.43
CA ALA A 56 7.56 9.10 4.44
C ALA A 56 7.13 10.42 5.09
N VAL A 57 6.19 10.39 6.04
CA VAL A 57 5.76 11.57 6.81
C VAL A 57 6.95 12.17 7.55
N GLY A 58 7.81 11.32 8.14
CA GLY A 58 9.01 11.76 8.82
C GLY A 58 10.03 12.45 7.91
N ARG A 59 10.21 11.92 6.69
CA ARG A 59 11.10 12.48 5.68
C ARG A 59 10.59 13.80 5.09
N ILE A 60 9.28 13.90 4.84
CA ILE A 60 8.66 15.08 4.20
C ILE A 60 8.54 16.25 5.18
N ASN A 61 8.32 15.98 6.48
CA ASN A 61 8.02 17.01 7.47
C ASN A 61 9.05 17.10 8.61
N PRO A 62 10.37 17.24 8.33
CA PRO A 62 11.43 17.13 9.34
C PRO A 62 11.35 18.15 10.48
N ASP A 63 10.67 19.27 10.28
CA ASP A 63 10.55 20.35 11.28
C ASP A 63 9.32 20.19 12.21
N ILE A 64 8.38 19.30 11.87
CA ILE A 64 7.19 19.06 12.69
C ILE A 64 7.54 18.10 13.84
N SER A 65 7.01 18.31 15.04
CA SER A 65 7.29 17.40 16.16
C SER A 65 6.87 15.94 15.86
N PRO A 66 7.60 14.93 16.39
CA PRO A 66 7.23 13.53 16.20
C PRO A 66 5.79 13.22 16.63
N ASP A 67 5.33 13.81 17.74
CA ASP A 67 3.98 13.60 18.27
C ASP A 67 2.91 14.09 17.29
N ALA A 68 3.09 15.26 16.69
CA ALA A 68 2.15 15.80 15.72
C ALA A 68 2.10 14.96 14.43
N ARG A 69 3.25 14.40 14.00
CA ARG A 69 3.30 13.47 12.85
C ARG A 69 2.53 12.19 13.16
N GLU A 70 2.73 11.61 14.35
CA GLU A 70 2.01 10.41 14.78
C GLU A 70 0.51 10.65 14.86
N ASP A 71 0.08 11.79 15.38
CA ASP A 71 -1.34 12.13 15.48
C ASP A 71 -1.98 12.31 14.11
N ALA A 72 -1.28 12.90 13.14
CA ALA A 72 -1.75 12.97 11.75
C ALA A 72 -1.90 11.57 11.13
N ILE A 73 -0.91 10.68 11.32
CA ILE A 73 -0.97 9.29 10.84
C ILE A 73 -2.16 8.54 11.44
N LYS A 74 -2.44 8.72 12.73
CA LYS A 74 -3.59 8.11 13.40
C LYS A 74 -4.92 8.59 12.80
N GLN A 75 -5.03 9.87 12.44
CA GLN A 75 -6.27 10.43 11.89
C GLN A 75 -6.62 9.87 10.51
N ILE A 76 -5.62 9.63 9.65
CA ILE A 76 -5.83 9.12 8.29
C ILE A 76 -5.89 7.59 8.21
N THR A 77 -5.49 6.90 9.27
CA THR A 77 -5.58 5.45 9.30
C THR A 77 -7.03 5.04 9.58
N PRO A 78 -7.68 4.25 8.69
CA PRO A 78 -9.01 3.75 8.96
C PRO A 78 -8.99 2.89 10.24
N LYS A 79 -9.94 3.18 11.13
CA LYS A 79 -10.28 2.27 12.21
C LYS A 79 -10.85 1.03 11.54
N LYS A 80 -10.33 -0.16 11.85
CA LYS A 80 -10.94 -1.41 11.38
C LYS A 80 -12.36 -1.44 11.95
N THR A 81 -13.35 -1.09 11.13
CA THR A 81 -14.75 -1.24 11.48
C THR A 81 -15.04 -2.73 11.38
N THR A 82 -14.96 -3.43 12.50
CA THR A 82 -15.54 -4.77 12.60
C THR A 82 -17.01 -4.62 12.29
N ILE A 83 -17.42 -5.03 11.10
CA ILE A 83 -18.84 -5.24 10.81
C ILE A 83 -19.23 -6.41 11.70
N SER A 84 -19.77 -6.13 12.89
CA SER A 84 -20.42 -7.14 13.69
C SER A 84 -21.59 -7.64 12.85
N LYS A 85 -21.48 -8.87 12.35
CA LYS A 85 -22.64 -9.60 11.82
C LYS A 85 -23.58 -9.82 13.00
N SER A 86 -24.44 -8.84 13.26
CA SER A 86 -25.55 -8.98 14.20
C SER A 86 -26.62 -9.83 13.51
N GLN A 87 -26.65 -11.10 13.93
CA GLN A 87 -27.82 -11.96 14.12
C GLN A 87 -28.90 -11.97 13.04
N LYS A 88 -29.04 -13.15 12.41
CA LYS A 88 -30.30 -13.64 11.86
C LYS A 88 -30.89 -14.62 12.87
#